data_AF-A0A534NL58-F1
#
_entry.id   AF-A0A534NL58-F1
#
_cell.length_a   1.000
_cell.length_b   1.000
_cell.length_c   1.000
_cell.angle_alpha   90.00
_cell.angle_beta   90.00
_cell.angle_gamma   90.00
#
_symmetry.space_group_name_H-M   'P 1'
#
loop_
_entity.id
_entity.type
_entity.pdbx_description
1 polymer ?
#
loop_
_entity_poly.entity_id
_entity_poly.type
_entity_poly.pdbx_seq_one_letter_code
_entity_poly.pdbx_strand_id
1 'polypeptide(L)'
;FADVNGFARENLLTEKARKVWLYWRQNLSANDKWLEPPLDKLDPDVKHFIDLFGWDDLRKPTTGGTIHLSAVDSRGDIGGCTSTSGLFFKMPGRVGDSPIIGAGCFTDNDVGSAGSTGRGEANILVSGGHLAVEFMRQGKHPKDACVEVLRRIAKTTREKRLLEADGRPAVGITFYAVNKKGQYGAASMYDRSKTGRPAQFAIADPRGARKEDCAALFERRPS
;
A
#
# COMPACT_ATOMS: atom_id res chain seq x y z
N PHE A 1 16.56 14.48 16.67
CA PHE A 1 16.92 13.06 16.83
C PHE A 1 17.79 12.56 15.68
N ALA A 2 17.31 12.56 14.42
CA ALA A 2 18.11 12.08 13.27
C ALA A 2 19.45 12.83 13.09
N ASP A 3 19.45 14.17 13.13
CA ASP A 3 20.69 14.96 13.07
C ASP A 3 21.69 14.58 14.18
N VAL A 4 21.19 14.34 15.40
CA VAL A 4 22.02 13.95 16.57
C VAL A 4 22.64 12.55 16.39
N ASN A 5 22.01 11.69 15.59
CA ASN A 5 22.53 10.36 15.25
C ASN A 5 23.35 10.37 13.94
N GLY A 6 23.71 11.54 13.40
CA GLY A 6 24.61 11.66 12.25
C GLY A 6 23.98 11.46 10.87
N PHE A 7 22.63 11.44 10.77
CA PHE A 7 21.97 11.40 9.47
C PHE A 7 22.11 12.75 8.76
N ALA A 8 22.46 12.72 7.47
CA ALA A 8 22.56 13.92 6.64
C ALA A 8 21.17 14.45 6.26
N ARG A 9 21.06 15.78 6.14
CA ARG A 9 19.86 16.43 5.61
C ARG A 9 19.93 16.47 4.09
N GLU A 10 18.87 16.00 3.44
CA GLU A 10 18.76 15.95 1.98
C GLU A 10 17.41 16.48 1.51
N ASN A 11 17.37 17.04 0.31
CA ASN A 11 16.12 17.40 -0.35
C ASN A 11 15.56 16.18 -1.10
N LEU A 12 14.54 15.55 -0.53
CA LEU A 12 13.89 14.38 -1.12
C LEU A 12 12.84 14.73 -2.19
N LEU A 13 12.55 16.02 -2.41
CA LEU A 13 11.62 16.45 -3.47
C LEU A 13 12.35 16.49 -4.81
N THR A 14 12.20 15.41 -5.58
CA THR A 14 12.73 15.34 -6.95
C THR A 14 12.00 16.29 -7.89
N GLU A 15 12.67 16.68 -8.98
CA GLU A 15 12.06 17.56 -10.00
C GLU A 15 10.81 16.93 -10.62
N LYS A 16 10.84 15.62 -10.90
CA LYS A 16 9.69 14.83 -11.35
C LYS A 16 8.51 14.97 -10.38
N ALA A 17 8.74 14.74 -9.08
CA ALA A 17 7.68 14.85 -8.08
C ALA A 17 7.18 16.30 -7.93
N ARG A 18 8.07 17.29 -8.03
CA ARG A 18 7.73 18.71 -7.99
C ARG A 18 6.79 19.11 -9.12
N LYS A 19 7.06 18.70 -10.36
CA LYS A 19 6.20 18.97 -11.52
C LYS A 19 4.80 18.38 -11.36
N VAL A 20 4.72 17.12 -10.94
CA VAL A 20 3.44 16.43 -10.67
C VAL A 20 2.66 17.14 -9.57
N TRP A 21 3.34 17.53 -8.48
CA TRP A 21 2.71 18.28 -7.40
C TRP A 21 2.23 19.66 -7.84
N LEU A 22 3.00 20.39 -8.64
CA LEU A 22 2.60 21.70 -9.17
C LEU A 22 1.36 21.59 -10.06
N TYR A 23 1.31 20.57 -10.93
CA TYR A 23 0.15 20.31 -11.78
C TYR A 23 -1.09 19.99 -10.94
N TRP A 24 -0.97 19.11 -9.93
CA TRP A 24 -2.06 18.84 -9.01
C TRP A 24 -2.53 20.10 -8.28
N ARG A 25 -1.59 20.90 -7.77
CA ARG A 25 -1.87 22.12 -7.00
C ARG A 25 -2.60 23.19 -7.81
N GLN A 26 -2.35 23.26 -9.11
CA GLN A 26 -3.05 24.19 -10.02
C GLN A 26 -4.54 23.86 -10.18
N ASN A 27 -4.94 22.62 -9.90
CA ASN A 27 -6.30 22.10 -10.14
C ASN A 27 -7.04 21.74 -8.84
N LEU A 28 -6.75 22.45 -7.74
CA LEU A 28 -7.26 22.15 -6.39
C LEU A 28 -8.75 22.47 -6.20
N SER A 29 -9.31 23.35 -7.01
CA SER A 29 -10.68 23.86 -6.86
C SER A 29 -11.46 23.67 -8.16
N ALA A 30 -12.67 23.14 -8.05
CA ALA A 30 -13.61 23.02 -9.18
C ALA A 30 -14.11 24.39 -9.69
N ASN A 31 -13.82 25.47 -8.95
CA ASN A 31 -14.19 26.85 -9.29
C ASN A 31 -13.01 27.65 -9.83
N ASP A 32 -11.80 27.09 -9.82
CA ASP A 32 -10.66 27.74 -10.42
C ASP A 32 -10.78 27.59 -11.95
N LYS A 33 -11.01 28.70 -12.64
CA LYS A 33 -11.20 28.75 -14.09
C LYS A 33 -9.89 28.54 -14.86
N TRP A 34 -9.13 27.49 -14.54
CA TRP A 34 -7.94 27.11 -15.30
C TRP A 34 -8.32 26.23 -16.48
N LEU A 35 -7.79 26.56 -17.66
CA LEU A 35 -7.90 25.71 -18.83
C LEU A 35 -6.86 24.60 -18.69
N GLU A 36 -7.32 23.36 -18.48
CA GLU A 36 -6.42 22.20 -18.54
C GLU A 36 -5.74 22.17 -19.91
N PRO A 37 -4.40 22.04 -19.97
CA PRO A 37 -3.73 21.90 -21.26
C PRO A 37 -4.23 20.62 -21.95
N PRO A 38 -4.29 20.62 -23.29
CA PRO A 38 -4.52 19.41 -24.07
C PRO A 38 -3.59 18.26 -23.62
N LEU A 39 -4.09 17.02 -23.63
CA LEU A 39 -3.35 15.84 -23.11
C LEU A 39 -1.99 15.64 -23.79
N ASP A 40 -1.87 16.01 -25.07
CA ASP A 40 -0.64 15.97 -25.87
C ASP A 40 0.40 17.02 -25.46
N LYS A 41 0.00 18.02 -24.67
CA LYS A 41 0.86 19.11 -24.17
C LYS A 41 1.23 18.96 -22.69
N LEU A 42 0.85 17.85 -22.05
CA LEU A 42 1.22 17.59 -20.67
C LEU A 42 2.74 17.37 -20.54
N ASP A 43 3.31 17.84 -19.41
CA ASP A 43 4.69 17.51 -19.07
C ASP A 43 4.85 15.96 -19.02
N PRO A 44 5.93 15.40 -19.59
CA PRO A 44 6.15 13.95 -19.63
C PRO A 44 6.06 13.26 -18.26
N ASP A 45 6.50 13.94 -17.18
CA ASP A 45 6.45 13.40 -15.83
C ASP A 45 5.02 13.30 -15.31
N VAL A 46 4.16 14.26 -15.66
CA VAL A 46 2.73 14.27 -15.34
C VAL A 46 2.02 13.18 -16.12
N LYS A 47 2.27 13.09 -17.44
CA LYS A 47 1.71 12.02 -18.28
C LYS A 47 2.10 10.65 -17.74
N HIS A 48 3.37 10.46 -17.39
CA HIS A 48 3.85 9.21 -16.82
C HIS A 48 3.16 8.88 -15.49
N PHE A 49 2.94 9.85 -14.60
CA PHE A 49 2.18 9.62 -13.37
C PHE A 49 0.76 9.13 -13.66
N ILE A 50 0.07 9.76 -14.61
CA ILE A 50 -1.28 9.37 -15.05
C ILE A 50 -1.28 7.94 -15.63
N ASP A 51 -0.31 7.59 -16.46
CA ASP A 51 -0.21 6.25 -17.05
C ASP A 51 0.04 5.17 -15.97
N LEU A 52 0.72 5.52 -14.87
CA LEU A 52 1.01 4.61 -13.76
C LEU A 52 -0.17 4.44 -12.78
N PHE A 53 -0.84 5.54 -12.41
CA PHE A 53 -1.79 5.57 -11.29
C PHE A 53 -3.23 5.86 -11.72
N GLY A 54 -3.42 6.41 -12.92
CA GLY A 54 -4.70 6.85 -13.44
C GLY A 54 -5.01 8.31 -13.16
N TRP A 55 -5.94 8.86 -13.93
CA TRP A 55 -6.32 10.27 -13.87
C TRP A 55 -7.01 10.65 -12.55
N ASP A 56 -7.84 9.75 -12.00
CA ASP A 56 -8.54 9.98 -10.74
C ASP A 56 -7.59 10.09 -9.54
N ASP A 57 -6.49 9.34 -9.56
CA ASP A 57 -5.49 9.31 -8.51
C ASP A 57 -4.60 10.56 -8.51
N LEU A 58 -4.54 11.26 -9.64
CA LEU A 58 -3.99 12.61 -9.69
C LEU A 58 -4.89 13.60 -8.96
N ARG A 59 -6.23 13.43 -9.01
CA ARG A 59 -7.20 14.36 -8.41
C ARG A 59 -7.58 14.03 -6.97
N LYS A 60 -7.46 12.77 -6.56
CA LYS A 60 -7.82 12.28 -5.21
C LYS A 60 -6.59 11.65 -4.56
N PRO A 61 -6.28 11.96 -3.28
CA PRO A 61 -5.20 11.29 -2.56
C PRO A 61 -5.40 9.77 -2.53
N THR A 62 -4.59 9.05 -3.28
CA THR A 62 -4.56 7.59 -3.28
C THR A 62 -3.18 7.06 -2.89
N THR A 63 -3.06 5.75 -2.91
CA THR A 63 -1.98 4.98 -2.31
C THR A 63 -0.78 4.90 -3.24
N GLY A 64 0.43 5.20 -2.74
CA GLY A 64 1.66 5.00 -3.50
C GLY A 64 2.89 4.90 -2.61
N GLY A 65 3.92 4.23 -3.12
CA GLY A 65 5.28 4.28 -2.58
C GLY A 65 5.56 3.55 -1.26
N THR A 66 4.57 2.87 -0.65
CA THR A 66 4.83 2.02 0.54
C THR A 66 5.48 0.71 0.12
N ILE A 67 6.47 0.27 0.89
CA ILE A 67 6.99 -1.09 0.87
C ILE A 67 6.87 -1.70 2.26
N HIS A 68 6.45 -2.97 2.32
CA HIS A 68 6.64 -3.82 3.48
C HIS A 68 7.56 -4.97 3.09
N LEU A 69 8.49 -5.31 3.98
CA LEU A 69 9.40 -6.42 3.86
C LEU A 69 9.35 -7.24 5.15
N SER A 70 9.17 -8.55 5.00
CA SER A 70 9.36 -9.52 6.07
C SER A 70 10.41 -10.53 5.65
N ALA A 71 11.28 -10.93 6.57
CA ALA A 71 12.33 -11.90 6.33
C ALA A 71 12.44 -12.86 7.51
N VAL A 72 12.88 -14.09 7.21
CA VAL A 72 13.32 -15.08 8.20
C VAL A 72 14.78 -15.37 7.91
N ASP A 73 15.65 -15.21 8.90
CA ASP A 73 17.08 -15.46 8.75
C ASP A 73 17.44 -16.95 8.92
N SER A 74 18.73 -17.28 8.76
CA SER A 74 19.22 -18.66 8.88
C SER A 74 19.16 -19.24 10.29
N ARG A 75 19.00 -18.41 11.33
CA ARG A 75 18.74 -18.85 12.72
C ARG A 75 17.24 -19.06 12.97
N GLY A 76 16.40 -18.69 12.00
CA GLY A 76 14.94 -18.70 12.13
C GLY A 76 14.39 -17.43 12.78
N ASP A 77 15.19 -16.38 12.99
CA ASP A 77 14.70 -15.11 13.52
C ASP A 77 13.95 -14.32 12.45
N ILE A 78 12.86 -13.69 12.85
CA ILE A 78 11.96 -12.95 11.97
C ILE A 78 12.18 -11.45 12.13
N GLY A 79 12.32 -10.75 11.00
CA GLY A 79 12.35 -9.29 10.94
C GLY A 79 11.27 -8.75 10.00
N GLY A 80 10.67 -7.62 10.37
CA GLY A 80 9.70 -6.90 9.55
C GLY A 80 10.03 -5.41 9.49
N CYS A 81 9.84 -4.79 8.33
CA CYS A 81 9.99 -3.35 8.14
C CYS A 81 8.96 -2.82 7.15
N THR A 82 8.39 -1.65 7.45
CA THR A 82 7.51 -0.93 6.54
C THR A 82 7.96 0.52 6.44
N SER A 83 8.10 1.02 5.21
CA SER A 83 8.48 2.41 4.94
C SER A 83 7.65 3.01 3.82
N THR A 84 7.38 4.31 3.89
CA THR A 84 6.52 5.03 2.95
C THR A 84 6.77 6.54 2.98
N SER A 85 6.44 7.21 1.87
CA SER A 85 6.20 8.66 1.84
C SER A 85 4.73 9.02 2.10
N GLY A 86 3.83 8.04 2.20
CA GLY A 86 2.39 8.19 2.47
C GLY A 86 1.55 8.38 1.21
N LEU A 87 0.27 8.76 1.37
CA LEU A 87 -0.59 9.08 0.23
C LEU A 87 -0.03 10.29 -0.54
N PHE A 88 -0.23 10.27 -1.86
CA PHE A 88 0.04 11.44 -2.68
C PHE A 88 -0.78 12.63 -2.19
N PHE A 89 -0.17 13.82 -2.14
CA PHE A 89 -0.84 15.09 -1.83
C PHE A 89 -1.61 15.13 -0.50
N LYS A 90 -1.24 14.26 0.45
CA LYS A 90 -1.81 14.22 1.79
C LYS A 90 -1.72 15.59 2.48
N MET A 91 -2.68 15.86 3.36
CA MET A 91 -2.59 17.01 4.27
C MET A 91 -1.27 16.99 5.05
N PRO A 92 -0.61 18.15 5.26
CA PRO A 92 0.54 18.24 6.14
C PRO A 92 0.24 17.64 7.51
N GLY A 93 1.15 16.82 8.03
CA GLY A 93 0.98 16.12 9.30
C GLY A 93 0.14 14.83 9.25
N ARG A 94 -0.45 14.45 8.11
CA ARG A 94 -1.16 13.16 8.00
C ARG A 94 -0.20 11.98 8.19
N VAL A 95 -0.56 11.07 9.09
CA VAL A 95 0.14 9.80 9.36
C VAL A 95 -0.71 8.62 8.89
N GLY A 96 -0.08 7.65 8.22
CA GLY A 96 -0.72 6.40 7.77
C GLY A 96 -0.39 5.23 8.69
N ASP A 97 -0.61 4.00 8.22
CA ASP A 97 -0.38 2.77 8.98
C ASP A 97 1.09 2.39 9.11
N SER A 98 1.92 2.73 8.13
CA SER A 98 3.33 2.27 8.04
C SER A 98 4.17 2.47 9.32
N PRO A 99 4.13 3.61 10.03
CA PRO A 99 4.90 3.78 11.27
C PRO A 99 4.18 3.28 12.53
N ILE A 100 3.01 2.65 12.41
CA ILE A 100 2.19 2.21 13.55
C ILE A 100 2.35 0.69 13.71
N ILE A 101 2.99 0.29 14.82
CA ILE A 101 3.13 -1.12 15.20
C ILE A 101 1.75 -1.76 15.36
N GLY A 102 1.55 -2.92 14.76
CA GLY A 102 0.27 -3.62 14.74
C GLY A 102 -0.64 -3.22 13.58
N ALA A 103 -0.39 -2.10 12.90
CA ALA A 103 -1.09 -1.74 11.67
C ALA A 103 -0.20 -2.05 10.45
N GLY A 104 0.71 -1.14 10.09
CA GLY A 104 1.51 -1.26 8.87
C GLY A 104 2.66 -2.24 8.97
N CYS A 105 3.09 -2.60 10.19
CA CYS A 105 4.11 -3.59 10.46
C CYS A 105 3.86 -4.24 11.84
N PHE A 106 3.92 -5.56 11.92
CA PHE A 106 3.93 -6.29 13.17
C PHE A 106 4.75 -7.57 13.02
N THR A 107 5.62 -7.83 14.00
CA THR A 107 6.50 -9.00 14.00
C THR A 107 6.49 -9.62 15.39
N ASP A 108 6.23 -10.91 15.44
CA ASP A 108 6.37 -11.76 16.61
C ASP A 108 7.28 -12.92 16.22
N ASN A 109 8.43 -13.05 16.90
CA ASN A 109 9.45 -14.03 16.52
C ASN A 109 8.99 -15.47 16.71
N ASP A 110 7.97 -15.73 17.52
CA ASP A 110 7.44 -17.08 17.74
C ASP A 110 6.35 -17.46 16.72
N VAL A 111 5.85 -16.48 15.95
CA VAL A 111 4.72 -16.67 15.05
C VAL A 111 5.04 -16.28 13.62
N GLY A 112 5.37 -15.01 13.38
CA GLY A 112 5.42 -14.44 12.04
C GLY A 112 5.52 -12.93 12.00
N SER A 113 5.70 -12.41 10.80
CA SER A 113 5.70 -10.98 10.50
C SER A 113 4.70 -10.68 9.39
N ALA A 114 3.99 -9.57 9.52
CA ALA A 114 3.06 -9.08 8.53
C ALA A 114 3.02 -7.56 8.47
N GLY A 115 2.65 -7.04 7.30
CA GLY A 115 2.45 -5.62 7.08
C GLY A 115 1.73 -5.35 5.76
N SER A 116 1.49 -4.08 5.47
CA SER A 116 0.59 -3.70 4.38
C SER A 116 1.13 -2.55 3.53
N THR A 117 0.64 -2.51 2.29
CA THR A 117 0.70 -1.35 1.41
C THR A 117 -0.73 -0.97 1.02
N GLY A 118 -0.98 0.32 0.76
CA GLY A 118 -2.30 0.79 0.37
C GLY A 118 -2.89 1.81 1.33
N ARG A 119 -4.22 1.74 1.52
CA ARG A 119 -4.98 2.76 2.27
C ARG A 119 -4.81 2.56 3.78
N GLY A 120 -3.80 3.22 4.34
CA GLY A 120 -3.44 3.08 5.76
C GLY A 120 -4.57 3.30 6.76
N GLU A 121 -5.50 4.23 6.50
CA GLU A 121 -6.66 4.44 7.39
C GLU A 121 -7.51 3.18 7.54
N ALA A 122 -7.69 2.41 6.47
CA ALA A 122 -8.45 1.16 6.51
C ALA A 122 -7.71 0.07 7.33
N ASN A 123 -6.38 0.05 7.25
CA ASN A 123 -5.55 -0.87 8.03
C ASN A 123 -5.54 -0.52 9.53
N ILE A 124 -5.39 0.77 9.87
CA ILE A 124 -5.38 1.26 11.25
C ILE A 124 -6.65 0.84 11.98
N LEU A 125 -7.82 0.99 11.34
CA LEU A 125 -9.12 0.65 11.93
C LEU A 125 -9.25 -0.83 12.37
N VAL A 126 -8.44 -1.73 11.80
CA VAL A 126 -8.52 -3.17 12.09
C VAL A 126 -7.25 -3.73 12.74
N SER A 127 -6.22 -2.89 12.94
CA SER A 127 -4.88 -3.34 13.36
C SER A 127 -4.39 -4.53 12.52
N GLY A 128 -4.39 -4.37 11.19
CA GLY A 128 -4.31 -5.49 10.26
C GLY A 128 -3.00 -6.28 10.32
N GLY A 129 -1.86 -5.64 10.58
CA GLY A 129 -0.57 -6.32 10.76
C GLY A 129 -0.60 -7.28 11.96
N HIS A 130 -1.09 -6.79 13.11
CA HIS A 130 -1.27 -7.61 14.31
C HIS A 130 -2.29 -8.73 14.06
N LEU A 131 -3.42 -8.41 13.44
CA LEU A 131 -4.48 -9.38 13.15
C LEU A 131 -4.00 -10.50 12.20
N ALA A 132 -3.18 -10.18 11.20
CA ALA A 132 -2.57 -11.18 10.33
C ALA A 132 -1.66 -12.14 11.10
N VAL A 133 -0.80 -11.61 11.98
CA VAL A 133 0.06 -12.46 12.83
C VAL A 133 -0.76 -13.29 13.80
N GLU A 134 -1.83 -12.75 14.38
CA GLU A 134 -2.71 -13.51 15.28
C GLU A 134 -3.46 -14.64 14.55
N PHE A 135 -3.88 -14.42 13.30
CA PHE A 135 -4.42 -15.49 12.47
C PHE A 135 -3.38 -16.59 12.18
N MET A 136 -2.11 -16.23 11.97
CA MET A 136 -1.03 -17.21 11.85
C MET A 136 -0.79 -17.95 13.17
N ARG A 137 -0.90 -17.27 14.33
CA ARG A 137 -0.83 -17.91 15.66
C ARG A 137 -1.91 -18.97 15.83
N GLN A 138 -3.09 -18.72 15.28
CA GLN A 138 -4.22 -19.66 15.24
C GLN A 138 -4.06 -20.78 14.19
N GLY A 139 -2.89 -20.86 13.54
CA GLY A 139 -2.54 -21.95 12.62
C GLY A 139 -2.90 -21.70 11.16
N LYS A 140 -3.40 -20.50 10.78
CA LYS A 140 -3.64 -20.19 9.37
C LYS A 140 -2.32 -20.04 8.61
N HIS A 141 -2.33 -20.47 7.34
CA HIS A 141 -1.25 -20.17 6.42
C HIS A 141 -1.15 -18.64 6.19
N PRO A 142 0.05 -18.04 6.02
CA PRO A 142 0.21 -16.59 5.86
C PRO A 142 -0.68 -15.96 4.78
N LYS A 143 -0.80 -16.64 3.63
CA LYS A 143 -1.75 -16.24 2.56
C LYS A 143 -3.19 -16.11 3.07
N ASP A 144 -3.67 -17.10 3.81
CA ASP A 144 -5.05 -17.14 4.29
C ASP A 144 -5.26 -16.11 5.41
N ALA A 145 -4.26 -15.91 6.28
CA ALA A 145 -4.27 -14.85 7.28
C ALA A 145 -4.43 -13.46 6.63
N CYS A 146 -3.68 -13.17 5.56
CA CYS A 146 -3.83 -11.92 4.79
C CYS A 146 -5.24 -11.78 4.20
N VAL A 147 -5.83 -12.85 3.66
CA VAL A 147 -7.21 -12.83 3.13
C VAL A 147 -8.23 -12.53 4.23
N GLU A 148 -8.09 -13.10 5.44
CA GLU A 148 -9.01 -12.81 6.55
C GLU A 148 -8.94 -11.35 7.01
N VAL A 149 -7.75 -10.75 7.02
CA VAL A 149 -7.60 -9.32 7.32
C VAL A 149 -8.34 -8.48 6.28
N LEU A 150 -8.20 -8.79 4.99
CA LEU A 150 -8.92 -8.10 3.93
C LEU A 150 -10.45 -8.25 4.08
N ARG A 151 -10.94 -9.43 4.46
CA ARG A 151 -12.38 -9.63 4.75
C ARG A 151 -12.85 -8.75 5.90
N ARG A 152 -12.03 -8.61 6.95
CA ARG A 152 -12.34 -7.69 8.06
C ARG A 152 -12.44 -6.26 7.56
N ILE A 153 -11.47 -5.80 6.77
CA ILE A 153 -11.46 -4.45 6.18
C ILE A 153 -12.69 -4.24 5.29
N ALA A 154 -13.05 -5.23 4.47
CA ALA A 154 -14.21 -5.14 3.62
C ALA A 154 -15.50 -4.96 4.43
N LYS A 155 -15.64 -5.69 5.54
CA LYS A 155 -16.79 -5.59 6.45
C LYS A 155 -16.83 -4.26 7.22
N THR A 156 -15.69 -3.67 7.55
CA THR A 156 -15.61 -2.40 8.29
C THR A 156 -15.70 -1.17 7.39
N THR A 157 -15.46 -1.30 6.09
CA THR A 157 -15.61 -0.21 5.13
C THR A 157 -17.10 0.06 4.88
N ARG A 158 -17.64 1.12 5.51
CA ARG A 158 -19.07 1.49 5.42
C ARG A 158 -19.32 2.87 4.83
N GLU A 159 -18.28 3.70 4.78
CA GLU A 159 -18.36 5.05 4.24
C GLU A 159 -18.72 5.00 2.75
N LYS A 160 -19.84 5.61 2.36
CA LYS A 160 -20.35 5.55 0.97
C LYS A 160 -19.31 5.99 -0.06
N ARG A 161 -18.49 6.99 0.27
CA ARG A 161 -17.41 7.49 -0.59
C ARG A 161 -16.23 6.52 -0.77
N LEU A 162 -16.18 5.45 0.02
CA LEU A 162 -15.18 4.38 0.00
C LEU A 162 -15.78 3.06 -0.49
N LEU A 163 -16.98 3.10 -1.08
CA LEU A 163 -17.63 1.96 -1.69
C LEU A 163 -17.77 2.17 -3.18
N GLU A 164 -17.61 1.09 -3.93
CA GLU A 164 -18.01 0.98 -5.33
C GLU A 164 -19.54 0.90 -5.43
N ALA A 165 -20.10 1.06 -6.64
CA ALA A 165 -21.54 1.05 -6.85
C ALA A 165 -22.23 -0.26 -6.42
N ASP A 166 -21.51 -1.39 -6.42
CA ASP A 166 -21.99 -2.69 -5.96
C ASP A 166 -21.80 -2.94 -4.46
N GLY A 167 -21.36 -1.92 -3.71
CA GLY A 167 -21.12 -2.00 -2.27
C GLY A 167 -19.78 -2.61 -1.87
N ARG A 168 -18.90 -2.96 -2.82
CA ARG A 168 -17.54 -3.43 -2.52
C ARG A 168 -16.64 -2.27 -2.06
N PRO A 169 -15.63 -2.51 -1.23
CA PRO A 169 -14.71 -1.46 -0.77
C PRO A 169 -13.85 -0.88 -1.90
N ALA A 170 -14.01 0.39 -2.24
CA ALA A 170 -13.18 1.13 -3.21
C ALA A 170 -11.79 1.48 -2.64
N VAL A 171 -11.16 0.56 -1.90
CA VAL A 171 -9.87 0.74 -1.21
C VAL A 171 -8.83 -0.24 -1.77
N GLY A 172 -7.71 0.30 -2.26
CA GLY A 172 -6.54 -0.51 -2.58
C GLY A 172 -5.76 -0.82 -1.31
N ILE A 173 -5.63 -2.09 -0.96
CA ILE A 173 -4.77 -2.55 0.13
C ILE A 173 -4.27 -3.96 -0.14
N THR A 174 -3.01 -4.21 0.19
CA THR A 174 -2.34 -5.50 0.04
C THR A 174 -1.56 -5.81 1.30
N PHE A 175 -1.72 -7.02 1.82
CA PHE A 175 -0.96 -7.55 2.96
C PHE A 175 0.05 -8.58 2.49
N TYR A 176 1.17 -8.63 3.19
CA TYR A 176 2.27 -9.56 2.98
C TYR A 176 2.63 -10.15 4.33
N ALA A 177 2.91 -11.45 4.38
CA ALA A 177 3.24 -12.14 5.62
C ALA A 177 4.21 -13.30 5.40
N VAL A 178 4.99 -13.57 6.45
CA VAL A 178 5.82 -14.78 6.61
C VAL A 178 5.60 -15.33 8.02
N ASN A 179 5.63 -16.65 8.19
CA ASN A 179 5.58 -17.28 9.52
C ASN A 179 6.93 -17.90 9.92
N LYS A 180 7.02 -18.37 11.17
CA LYS A 180 8.22 -18.99 11.76
C LYS A 180 8.73 -20.21 10.99
N LYS A 181 7.86 -20.87 10.21
CA LYS A 181 8.21 -22.02 9.37
C LYS A 181 8.79 -21.61 8.00
N GLY A 182 8.91 -20.30 7.74
CA GLY A 182 9.31 -19.77 6.43
C GLY A 182 8.23 -19.87 5.36
N GLN A 183 7.00 -20.26 5.71
CA GLN A 183 5.88 -20.15 4.79
C GLN A 183 5.56 -18.67 4.61
N TYR A 184 5.12 -18.29 3.41
CA TYR A 184 4.86 -16.90 3.06
C TYR A 184 3.55 -16.78 2.28
N GLY A 185 3.06 -15.55 2.16
CA GLY A 185 1.92 -15.27 1.31
C GLY A 185 1.55 -13.80 1.30
N ALA A 186 0.82 -13.41 0.27
CA ALA A 186 0.26 -12.08 0.15
C ALA A 186 -1.19 -12.16 -0.31
N ALA A 187 -1.98 -11.17 0.09
CA ALA A 187 -3.34 -10.99 -0.40
C ALA A 187 -3.62 -9.52 -0.68
N SER A 188 -4.35 -9.24 -1.74
CA SER A 188 -4.79 -7.92 -2.17
C SER A 188 -6.31 -7.83 -2.17
N MET A 189 -6.85 -6.63 -1.88
CA MET A 189 -8.30 -6.37 -1.97
C MET A 189 -8.84 -6.70 -3.37
N TYR A 190 -8.06 -6.36 -4.40
CA TYR A 190 -8.37 -6.63 -5.80
C TYR A 190 -7.21 -7.35 -6.50
N ASP A 191 -7.54 -8.23 -7.44
CA ASP A 191 -6.61 -9.00 -8.28
C ASP A 191 -5.71 -8.13 -9.19
N ARG A 192 -6.15 -6.90 -9.48
CA ARG A 192 -5.42 -5.92 -10.29
C ARG A 192 -5.66 -4.47 -9.85
N SER A 193 -4.73 -3.62 -10.24
CA SER A 193 -4.81 -2.16 -10.10
C SER A 193 -5.88 -1.55 -11.02
N LYS A 194 -6.17 -0.25 -10.81
CA LYS A 194 -7.04 0.55 -11.71
C LYS A 194 -6.56 0.54 -13.17
N THR A 195 -5.25 0.45 -13.38
CA THR A 195 -4.63 0.45 -14.72
C THR A 195 -4.44 -0.98 -15.26
N GLY A 196 -5.09 -1.98 -14.68
CA GLY A 196 -5.08 -3.37 -15.16
C GLY A 196 -3.85 -4.20 -14.77
N ARG A 197 -2.87 -3.64 -14.06
CA ARG A 197 -1.68 -4.39 -13.62
C ARG A 197 -2.04 -5.41 -12.54
N PRO A 198 -1.59 -6.68 -12.63
CA PRO A 198 -1.87 -7.70 -11.63
C PRO A 198 -1.28 -7.34 -10.27
N ALA A 199 -1.96 -7.72 -9.20
CA ALA A 199 -1.44 -7.61 -7.84
C ALA A 199 -0.39 -8.70 -7.62
N GLN A 200 0.87 -8.29 -7.47
CA GLN A 200 2.00 -9.19 -7.32
C GLN A 200 2.88 -8.79 -6.13
N PHE A 201 3.63 -9.75 -5.60
CA PHE A 201 4.65 -9.53 -4.59
C PHE A 201 5.96 -10.21 -5.00
N ALA A 202 7.08 -9.75 -4.43
CA ALA A 202 8.38 -10.36 -4.65
C ALA A 202 8.73 -11.31 -3.50
N ILE A 203 9.33 -12.44 -3.82
CA ILE A 203 9.90 -13.39 -2.86
C ILE A 203 11.32 -13.74 -3.28
N ALA A 204 12.21 -13.88 -2.31
CA ALA A 204 13.55 -14.40 -2.49
C ALA A 204 13.79 -15.51 -1.48
N ASP A 205 14.13 -16.70 -1.98
CA ASP A 205 14.44 -17.89 -1.20
C ASP A 205 15.65 -18.61 -1.86
N PRO A 206 16.14 -19.76 -1.36
CA PRO A 206 17.28 -20.46 -1.96
C PRO A 206 17.13 -20.85 -3.44
N ARG A 207 15.91 -20.80 -4.00
CA ARG A 207 15.62 -21.05 -5.43
C ARG A 207 15.73 -19.77 -6.28
N GLY A 208 16.04 -18.62 -5.67
CA GLY A 208 16.20 -17.33 -6.33
C GLY A 208 15.03 -16.36 -6.12
N ALA A 209 15.20 -15.15 -6.64
CA ALA A 209 14.20 -14.08 -6.56
C ALA A 209 13.20 -14.17 -7.72
N ARG A 210 11.92 -14.01 -7.41
CA ARG A 210 10.83 -14.03 -8.40
C ARG A 210 9.64 -13.19 -7.93
N LYS A 211 8.70 -12.95 -8.84
CA LYS A 211 7.39 -12.39 -8.52
C LYS A 211 6.35 -13.51 -8.50
N GLU A 212 5.42 -13.41 -7.57
CA GLU A 212 4.25 -14.28 -7.47
C GLU A 212 2.99 -13.43 -7.37
N ASP A 213 1.86 -13.98 -7.82
CA ASP A 213 0.57 -13.30 -7.74
C ASP A 213 0.03 -13.31 -6.31
N CYS A 214 -0.55 -12.19 -5.89
CA CYS A 214 -1.27 -12.11 -4.64
C CYS A 214 -2.57 -12.93 -4.72
N ALA A 215 -2.99 -13.53 -3.61
CA ALA A 215 -4.40 -13.90 -3.48
C ALA A 215 -5.27 -12.64 -3.58
N ALA A 216 -6.46 -12.74 -4.16
CA ALA A 216 -7.38 -11.62 -4.30
C ALA A 216 -8.67 -11.88 -3.53
N LEU A 217 -9.18 -10.87 -2.82
CA LEU A 217 -10.51 -10.96 -2.22
C LEU A 217 -11.61 -10.72 -3.26
N PHE A 218 -11.39 -9.80 -4.19
CA PHE A 218 -12.31 -9.49 -5.28
C PHE A 218 -11.59 -9.45 -6.64
N GLU A 219 -12.31 -9.81 -7.68
CA GLU A 219 -11.91 -9.49 -9.05
C GLU A 219 -12.28 -8.04 -9.37
N ARG A 220 -11.35 -7.30 -9.97
CA ARG A 220 -11.58 -5.97 -10.51
C ARG A 220 -12.40 -6.09 -11.78
N ARG A 221 -13.56 -5.44 -11.82
CA ARG A 221 -14.33 -5.32 -13.07
C ARG A 221 -13.62 -4.34 -14.02
N PRO A 222 -13.64 -4.60 -15.34
CA PRO A 222 -13.24 -3.59 -16.31
C PRO A 222 -14.10 -2.34 -16.12
N SER A 223 -13.44 -1.18 -16.09
CA SER A 223 -14.10 0.14 -16.13
C SER A 223 -14.61 0.45 -17.52
#